data_AF-A0A0F9THB8-F1
#
_entry.id   AF-A0A0F9THB8-F1
#
_cell.length_a   1.000
_cell.length_b   1.000
_cell.length_c   1.000
_cell.angle_alpha   90.00
_cell.angle_beta   90.00
_cell.angle_gamma   90.00
#
_symmetry.space_group_name_H-M   'P 1'
#
loop_
_entity.id
_entity.type
_entity.pdbx_description
1 polymer ?
#
loop_
_entity_poly.entity_id
_entity_poly.type
_entity_poly.pdbx_seq_one_letter_code
_entity_poly.pdbx_strand_id
1 'polypeptide(L)'
;MFKIKQKLYIHQNILYPFNWNKLHHREKYNQITTNQEELNKLEEHFKRIYHGMIPNNLFNSRNLPRISQFKIKGIKSAFIRSFSKKLIRLDKIQYHDSNASLPQYVQKVMENYKTNKFPKRPGHEPILKNILIKDKDSIAIEVPIWNETNDKVITGHIDLLQIE
;
A
#
# COMPACT_ATOMS: atom_id res chain seq x y z
N MET A 1 -9.94 -15.90 14.24
CA MET A 1 -10.79 -14.96 13.47
C MET A 1 -9.92 -13.80 12.99
N PHE A 2 -9.85 -13.53 11.69
CA PHE A 2 -9.04 -12.43 11.16
C PHE A 2 -9.58 -11.10 11.68
N LYS A 3 -8.78 -10.36 12.46
CA LYS A 3 -9.19 -9.05 12.99
C LYS A 3 -8.65 -7.95 12.07
N ILE A 4 -9.22 -7.89 10.86
CA ILE A 4 -8.95 -6.83 9.91
C ILE A 4 -9.86 -5.64 10.25
N LYS A 5 -9.25 -4.51 10.59
CA LYS A 5 -9.96 -3.25 10.78
C LYS A 5 -10.06 -2.53 9.44
N GLN A 6 -11.24 -2.08 9.07
CA GLN A 6 -11.46 -1.35 7.83
C GLN A 6 -11.96 0.07 8.12
N LYS A 7 -11.49 1.05 7.34
CA LYS A 7 -12.03 2.42 7.30
C LYS A 7 -12.02 2.92 5.86
N LEU A 8 -13.15 3.43 5.40
CA LEU A 8 -13.25 4.08 4.10
C LEU A 8 -12.84 5.55 4.24
N TYR A 9 -12.00 6.03 3.33
CA TYR A 9 -11.70 7.45 3.20
C TYR A 9 -11.74 7.90 1.75
N ILE A 10 -11.82 9.23 1.55
CA ILE A 10 -11.97 9.86 0.24
C ILE A 10 -10.77 10.78 0.00
N HIS A 11 -10.16 10.64 -1.18
CA HIS A 11 -9.10 11.51 -1.66
C HIS A 11 -9.47 12.00 -3.06
N GLN A 12 -9.86 13.27 -3.18
CA GLN A 12 -10.35 13.87 -4.43
C GLN A 12 -11.45 13.04 -5.10
N ASN A 13 -12.50 12.70 -4.35
CA ASN A 13 -13.64 11.87 -4.76
C ASN A 13 -13.31 10.40 -5.12
N ILE A 14 -12.08 9.94 -4.87
CA ILE A 14 -11.72 8.54 -5.02
C ILE A 14 -11.77 7.86 -3.66
N LEU A 15 -12.48 6.73 -3.62
CA LEU A 15 -12.63 5.91 -2.42
C LEU A 15 -11.40 5.03 -2.24
N TYR A 16 -10.87 5.03 -1.03
CA TYR A 16 -9.76 4.19 -0.62
C TYR A 16 -10.16 3.42 0.64
N PRO A 17 -10.33 2.09 0.54
CA PRO A 17 -10.66 1.27 1.70
C PRO A 17 -9.38 0.92 2.46
N PHE A 18 -8.99 1.75 3.43
CA PHE A 18 -7.90 1.39 4.35
C PHE A 18 -8.25 0.10 5.10
N ASN A 19 -7.35 -0.88 5.07
CA ASN A 19 -7.48 -2.09 5.86
C ASN A 19 -6.19 -2.33 6.67
N TRP A 20 -6.35 -2.64 7.95
CA TRP A 20 -5.26 -2.96 8.87
C TRP A 20 -5.48 -4.35 9.47
N ASN A 21 -4.56 -5.28 9.18
CA ASN A 21 -4.50 -6.59 9.82
C ASN A 21 -3.78 -6.47 11.17
N LYS A 22 -4.57 -6.23 12.24
CA LYS A 22 -4.02 -6.05 13.59
C LYS A 22 -3.32 -7.29 14.13
N LEU A 23 -3.72 -8.49 13.66
CA LEU A 23 -3.09 -9.73 14.06
C LEU A 23 -1.64 -9.78 13.55
N HIS A 24 -1.44 -9.62 12.24
CA HIS A 24 -0.10 -9.63 11.64
C HIS A 24 0.79 -8.52 12.23
N HIS A 25 0.23 -7.31 12.41
CA HIS A 25 0.99 -6.22 13.01
C HIS A 25 1.45 -6.56 14.44
N ARG A 26 0.59 -7.16 15.28
CA ARG A 26 0.97 -7.58 16.62
C ARG A 26 1.99 -8.72 16.61
N GLU A 27 1.85 -9.68 15.70
CA GLU A 27 2.82 -10.77 15.53
C GLU A 27 4.20 -10.21 15.18
N LYS A 28 4.28 -9.24 14.25
CA LYS A 28 5.52 -8.55 13.91
C LYS A 28 6.09 -7.73 15.06
N TYR A 29 5.26 -7.01 15.80
CA TYR A 29 5.68 -6.29 17.01
C TYR A 29 6.37 -7.21 18.02
N ASN A 30 5.89 -8.44 18.17
CA ASN A 30 6.46 -9.41 19.10
C ASN A 30 7.75 -10.07 18.57
N GLN A 31 7.93 -10.15 17.26
CA GLN A 31 9.10 -10.77 16.63
C GLN A 31 10.28 -9.80 16.52
N ILE A 32 10.01 -8.52 16.31
CA ILE A 32 11.03 -7.51 16.07
C ILE A 32 11.41 -6.84 17.39
N THR A 33 12.64 -7.06 17.82
CA THR A 33 13.20 -6.48 19.05
C THR A 33 13.87 -5.12 18.81
N THR A 34 14.22 -4.80 17.56
CA THR A 34 14.78 -3.51 17.14
C THR A 34 13.68 -2.60 16.57
N ASN A 35 13.87 -1.28 16.57
CA ASN A 35 12.93 -0.32 15.97
C ASN A 35 11.47 -0.36 16.50
N GLN A 36 11.25 -0.84 17.73
CA GLN A 36 9.91 -0.89 18.33
C GLN A 36 9.22 0.48 18.38
N GLU A 37 10.00 1.56 18.53
CA GLU A 37 9.47 2.93 18.49
C GLU A 37 8.80 3.24 17.14
N GLU A 38 9.41 2.85 16.02
CA GLU A 38 8.85 3.06 14.68
C GLU A 38 7.59 2.21 14.46
N LEU A 39 7.56 0.99 14.99
CA LEU A 39 6.35 0.16 14.97
C LEU A 39 5.22 0.77 15.81
N ASN A 40 5.54 1.36 16.96
CA ASN A 40 4.57 2.08 17.79
C ASN A 40 4.03 3.32 17.06
N LYS A 41 4.90 4.12 16.42
CA LYS A 41 4.48 5.27 15.59
C LYS A 41 3.57 4.82 14.45
N LEU A 42 3.88 3.70 13.82
CA LEU A 42 3.04 3.11 12.77
C LEU A 42 1.68 2.65 13.30
N GLU A 43 1.64 2.01 14.48
CA GLU A 43 0.37 1.63 15.11
C GLU A 43 -0.48 2.87 15.43
N GLU A 44 0.12 3.93 15.98
CA GLU A 44 -0.56 5.19 16.25
C GLU A 44 -1.07 5.85 14.97
N HIS A 45 -0.29 5.84 13.90
CA HIS A 45 -0.74 6.30 12.59
C HIS A 45 -1.98 5.54 12.11
N PHE A 46 -1.96 4.21 12.18
CA PHE A 46 -3.11 3.37 11.80
C PHE A 46 -4.32 3.58 12.69
N LYS A 47 -4.13 3.78 14.00
CA LYS A 47 -5.22 4.16 14.91
C LYS A 47 -5.82 5.49 14.47
N ARG A 48 -5.02 6.51 14.18
CA ARG A 48 -5.52 7.81 13.70
C ARG A 48 -6.37 7.67 12.44
N ILE A 49 -5.87 6.94 11.45
CA ILE A 49 -6.60 6.67 10.20
C ILE A 49 -7.92 5.97 10.48
N TYR A 50 -7.90 4.90 11.30
CA TYR A 50 -9.09 4.13 11.63
C TYR A 50 -10.18 4.98 12.30
N HIS A 51 -9.79 5.91 13.17
CA HIS A 51 -10.70 6.87 13.80
C HIS A 51 -11.12 8.03 12.89
N GLY A 52 -10.61 8.09 11.65
CA GLY A 52 -10.93 9.15 10.69
C GLY A 52 -10.15 10.45 10.92
N MET A 53 -9.10 10.42 11.74
CA MET A 53 -8.22 11.57 12.01
C MET A 53 -7.19 11.75 10.88
N ILE A 54 -7.68 11.94 9.66
CA ILE A 54 -6.89 12.30 8.48
C ILE A 54 -7.17 13.76 8.10
N PRO A 55 -6.21 14.49 7.51
CA PRO A 55 -6.42 15.88 7.10
C PRO A 55 -7.28 15.94 5.83
N ASN A 56 -8.59 15.77 5.98
CA ASN A 56 -9.54 15.70 4.86
C ASN A 56 -9.50 16.93 3.94
N ASN A 57 -9.22 18.11 4.51
CA ASN A 57 -9.01 19.35 3.76
C ASN A 57 -7.81 19.23 2.80
N LEU A 58 -6.70 18.66 3.25
CA LEU A 58 -5.51 18.45 2.42
C LEU A 58 -5.77 17.37 1.35
N PHE A 59 -6.35 16.23 1.74
CA PHE A 59 -6.66 15.13 0.82
C PHE A 59 -7.71 15.51 -0.24
N ASN A 60 -8.59 16.48 0.02
CA ASN A 60 -9.61 16.90 -0.96
C ASN A 60 -9.32 18.25 -1.60
N SER A 61 -8.17 18.85 -1.29
CA SER A 61 -7.71 20.05 -1.97
C SER A 61 -7.41 19.74 -3.43
N ARG A 62 -7.93 20.56 -4.34
CA ARG A 62 -7.60 20.50 -5.78
C ARG A 62 -6.23 21.11 -6.08
N ASN A 63 -5.71 21.94 -5.18
CA ASN A 63 -4.42 22.61 -5.33
C ASN A 63 -3.25 21.68 -4.95
N LEU A 64 -3.54 20.56 -4.30
CA LEU A 64 -2.55 19.56 -3.93
C LEU A 64 -2.69 18.37 -4.89
N PRO A 65 -1.75 18.17 -5.83
CA PRO A 65 -1.79 17.01 -6.71
C PRO A 65 -1.53 15.74 -5.89
N ARG A 66 -2.22 14.67 -6.26
CA ARG A 66 -2.00 13.37 -5.64
C ARG A 66 -0.66 12.83 -6.08
N ILE A 67 0.06 12.16 -5.19
CA ILE A 67 1.35 11.57 -5.56
C ILE A 67 1.24 10.60 -6.76
N SER A 68 0.12 9.89 -6.91
CA SER A 68 -0.15 9.00 -8.04
C SER A 68 -0.32 9.73 -9.40
N GLN A 69 -0.55 11.04 -9.38
CA GLN A 69 -0.56 11.88 -10.58
C GLN A 69 0.85 12.30 -10.99
N PHE A 70 1.85 12.14 -10.11
CA PHE A 70 3.25 12.42 -10.42
C PHE A 70 3.81 11.35 -11.35
N LYS A 71 3.65 11.60 -12.65
CA LYS A 71 4.16 10.73 -13.72
C LYS A 71 5.27 11.46 -14.46
N ILE A 72 6.39 10.79 -14.67
CA ILE A 72 7.46 11.29 -15.52
C ILE A 72 6.97 11.17 -16.98
N LYS A 73 6.61 12.31 -17.59
CA LYS A 73 6.14 12.40 -18.99
C LYS A 73 7.27 12.81 -19.93
N GLY A 74 7.12 12.51 -21.22
CA GLY A 74 8.06 12.96 -22.27
C GLY A 74 9.38 12.17 -22.35
N ILE A 75 9.52 11.08 -21.60
CA ILE A 75 10.71 10.23 -21.63
C ILE A 75 10.46 8.99 -22.50
N LYS A 76 11.40 8.65 -23.39
CA LYS A 76 11.31 7.42 -24.20
C LYS A 76 11.34 6.19 -23.26
N SER A 77 10.58 5.16 -23.60
CA SER A 77 10.49 3.91 -22.82
C SER A 77 11.86 3.28 -22.49
N ALA A 78 12.83 3.38 -23.40
CA ALA A 78 14.21 2.92 -23.18
C ALA A 78 14.89 3.60 -21.98
N PHE A 79 14.67 4.90 -21.78
CA PHE A 79 15.21 5.64 -20.63
C PHE A 79 14.52 5.25 -19.33
N ILE A 80 13.21 5.01 -19.33
CA ILE A 80 12.49 4.51 -18.15
C ILE A 80 13.09 3.16 -17.73
N ARG A 81 13.31 2.25 -18.69
CA ARG A 81 13.94 0.95 -18.42
C ARG A 81 15.36 1.09 -17.86
N SER A 82 16.16 1.99 -18.42
CA SER A 82 17.51 2.29 -17.93
C SER A 82 17.48 2.87 -16.51
N PHE A 83 16.54 3.78 -16.24
CA PHE A 83 16.34 4.40 -14.93
C PHE A 83 15.92 3.37 -13.88
N SER A 84 14.95 2.50 -14.16
CA SER A 84 14.58 1.40 -13.26
C SER A 84 15.77 0.49 -12.97
N LYS A 85 16.57 0.11 -13.98
CA LYS A 85 17.80 -0.68 -13.78
C LYS A 85 18.82 0.04 -12.90
N LYS A 86 18.93 1.37 -13.02
CA LYS A 86 19.79 2.19 -12.15
C LYS A 86 19.28 2.16 -10.71
N LEU A 87 17.98 2.33 -10.49
CA LEU A 87 17.38 2.29 -9.15
C LEU A 87 17.56 0.92 -8.48
N ILE A 88 17.39 -0.17 -9.23
CA ILE A 88 17.64 -1.53 -8.73
C ILE A 88 19.09 -1.69 -8.30
N ARG A 89 20.05 -1.26 -9.14
CA ARG A 89 21.49 -1.34 -8.82
C ARG A 89 21.92 -0.47 -7.64
N LEU A 90 21.15 0.57 -7.32
CA LEU A 90 21.37 1.45 -6.17
C LEU A 90 20.60 1.00 -4.93
N ASP A 91 19.99 -0.19 -4.95
CA ASP A 91 19.14 -0.74 -3.89
C ASP A 91 18.03 0.23 -3.44
N LYS A 92 17.52 1.03 -4.38
CA LYS A 92 16.39 1.96 -4.13
C LYS A 92 15.04 1.32 -4.41
N ILE A 93 15.02 0.31 -5.27
CA ILE A 93 13.84 -0.51 -5.54
C ILE A 93 14.26 -1.97 -5.71
N GLN A 94 13.40 -2.89 -5.31
CA GLN A 94 13.58 -4.32 -5.56
C GLN A 94 12.62 -4.78 -6.66
N TYR A 95 13.11 -5.64 -7.54
CA TYR A 95 12.28 -6.29 -8.55
C TYR A 95 11.88 -7.68 -8.07
N HIS A 96 10.58 -7.94 -8.00
CA HIS A 96 10.03 -9.25 -7.69
C HIS A 96 9.56 -9.91 -9.00
N ASP A 97 10.20 -11.02 -9.37
CA ASP A 97 9.83 -11.82 -10.53
C ASP A 97 8.71 -12.82 -10.19
N SER A 98 8.35 -13.68 -11.15
CA SER A 98 7.31 -14.71 -10.96
C SER A 98 7.57 -15.71 -9.84
N ASN A 99 8.82 -15.83 -9.37
CA ASN A 99 9.20 -16.76 -8.32
C ASN A 99 9.03 -16.15 -6.92
N ALA A 100 8.90 -14.83 -6.81
CA ALA A 100 8.63 -14.16 -5.54
C ALA A 100 7.23 -14.48 -4.99
N SER A 101 7.06 -14.32 -3.68
CA SER A 101 5.80 -14.61 -2.98
C SER A 101 4.63 -13.76 -3.46
N LEU A 102 4.84 -12.44 -3.64
CA LEU A 102 3.78 -11.50 -4.03
C LEU A 102 3.11 -11.89 -5.37
N PRO A 103 3.85 -12.13 -6.48
CA PRO A 103 3.25 -12.56 -7.73
C PRO A 103 2.49 -13.89 -7.64
N GLN A 104 2.91 -14.82 -6.77
CA GLN A 104 2.19 -16.08 -6.55
C GLN A 104 0.81 -15.85 -5.92
N TYR A 105 0.66 -14.90 -4.98
CA TYR A 105 -0.66 -14.54 -4.45
C TYR A 105 -1.56 -13.96 -5.55
N VAL A 106 -1.02 -13.11 -6.42
CA VAL A 106 -1.77 -12.57 -7.56
C VAL A 106 -2.25 -13.69 -8.49
N GLN A 107 -1.37 -14.62 -8.87
CA GLN A 107 -1.70 -15.75 -9.74
C GLN A 107 -2.83 -16.60 -9.14
N LYS A 108 -2.75 -16.92 -7.85
CA LYS A 108 -3.80 -17.69 -7.15
C LYS A 108 -5.15 -16.98 -7.20
N VAL A 109 -5.20 -15.66 -7.04
CA VAL A 109 -6.46 -14.89 -7.16
C VAL A 109 -6.99 -14.95 -8.60
N MET A 110 -6.12 -14.78 -9.60
CA MET A 110 -6.49 -14.86 -11.02
C MET A 110 -7.05 -16.25 -11.39
N GLU A 111 -6.40 -17.31 -10.92
CA GLU A 111 -6.83 -18.70 -11.12
C GLU A 111 -8.17 -18.96 -10.44
N ASN A 112 -8.34 -18.54 -9.18
CA ASN A 112 -9.61 -18.65 -8.48
C ASN A 112 -10.72 -17.94 -9.25
N TYR A 113 -10.45 -16.76 -9.82
CA TYR A 113 -11.44 -16.04 -10.61
C TYR A 113 -11.86 -16.81 -11.86
N LYS A 114 -10.88 -17.42 -12.54
CA LYS A 114 -11.10 -18.26 -13.74
C LYS A 114 -11.88 -19.53 -13.41
N THR A 115 -11.48 -20.27 -12.36
CA THR A 115 -12.11 -21.53 -11.94
C THR A 115 -13.57 -21.34 -11.55
N ASN A 116 -13.87 -20.24 -10.84
CA ASN A 116 -15.24 -19.90 -10.45
C ASN A 116 -16.05 -19.21 -11.56
N LYS A 117 -15.49 -19.10 -12.78
CA LYS A 117 -16.13 -18.48 -13.95
C LYS A 117 -16.67 -17.07 -13.68
N PHE A 118 -15.97 -16.28 -12.85
CA PHE A 118 -16.37 -14.89 -12.65
C PHE A 118 -16.23 -14.12 -13.98
N PRO A 119 -17.23 -13.32 -14.37
CA PRO A 119 -17.28 -12.71 -15.70
C PRO A 119 -16.24 -11.61 -15.92
N LYS A 120 -15.63 -11.10 -14.83
CA LYS A 120 -14.64 -10.02 -14.86
C LYS A 120 -13.35 -10.50 -14.20
N ARG A 121 -12.22 -10.01 -14.72
CA ARG A 121 -10.92 -10.19 -14.05
C ARG A 121 -10.95 -9.51 -12.67
N PRO A 122 -10.25 -10.05 -11.67
CA PRO A 122 -10.16 -9.40 -10.37
C PRO A 122 -9.53 -8.02 -10.53
N GLY A 123 -10.11 -7.04 -9.85
CA GLY A 123 -9.49 -5.72 -9.71
C GLY A 123 -8.34 -5.74 -8.69
N HIS A 124 -7.85 -4.55 -8.37
CA HIS A 124 -6.79 -4.35 -7.38
C HIS A 124 -7.19 -4.84 -5.97
N GLU A 125 -8.41 -4.51 -5.53
CA GLU A 125 -8.88 -4.80 -4.17
C GLU A 125 -8.89 -6.31 -3.82
N PRO A 126 -9.46 -7.22 -4.64
CA PRO A 126 -9.38 -8.65 -4.36
C PRO A 126 -7.96 -9.19 -4.20
N ILE A 127 -7.01 -8.65 -4.98
CA ILE A 127 -5.60 -9.06 -4.94
C ILE A 127 -4.96 -8.60 -3.62
N LEU A 128 -5.08 -7.31 -3.30
CA LEU A 128 -4.54 -6.74 -2.06
C LEU A 128 -5.13 -7.39 -0.80
N LYS A 129 -6.44 -7.63 -0.78
CA LYS A 129 -7.09 -8.35 0.33
C LYS A 129 -6.57 -9.78 0.47
N ASN A 130 -6.33 -10.48 -0.64
CA ASN A 130 -5.76 -11.82 -0.59
C ASN A 130 -4.35 -11.80 0.02
N ILE A 131 -3.50 -10.87 -0.42
CA ILE A 131 -2.16 -10.67 0.12
C ILE A 131 -2.24 -10.37 1.62
N LEU A 132 -3.03 -9.37 2.04
CA LEU A 132 -3.19 -8.98 3.44
C LEU A 132 -3.63 -10.13 4.37
N ILE A 133 -4.41 -11.08 3.85
CA ILE A 133 -4.90 -12.24 4.61
C ILE A 133 -3.88 -13.37 4.64
N LYS A 134 -3.13 -13.58 3.55
CA LYS A 134 -2.34 -14.80 3.32
C LYS A 134 -0.84 -14.61 3.51
N ASP A 135 -0.36 -13.40 3.41
CA ASP A 135 1.02 -13.03 3.69
C ASP A 135 1.13 -12.50 5.12
N LYS A 136 1.98 -13.13 5.93
CA LYS A 136 2.16 -12.77 7.34
C LYS A 136 2.91 -11.46 7.52
N ASP A 137 3.68 -11.07 6.51
CA ASP A 137 4.45 -9.84 6.54
C ASP A 137 3.59 -8.62 6.17
N SER A 138 2.48 -8.85 5.48
CA SER A 138 1.50 -7.83 5.09
C SER A 138 0.63 -7.40 6.27
N ILE A 139 0.73 -6.12 6.65
CA ILE A 139 0.03 -5.57 7.81
C ILE A 139 -1.08 -4.58 7.46
N ALA A 140 -0.99 -3.89 6.32
CA ALA A 140 -2.01 -2.94 5.90
C ALA A 140 -2.03 -2.73 4.39
N ILE A 141 -3.18 -2.28 3.88
CA ILE A 141 -3.36 -1.87 2.49
C ILE A 141 -4.11 -0.54 2.40
N GLU A 142 -3.92 0.17 1.30
CA GLU A 142 -4.57 1.45 1.00
C GLU A 142 -4.31 2.49 2.10
N VAL A 143 -3.09 2.53 2.63
CA VAL A 143 -2.71 3.35 3.79
C VAL A 143 -2.58 4.82 3.38
N PRO A 144 -3.42 5.75 3.86
CA PRO A 144 -3.24 7.15 3.57
C PRO A 144 -1.95 7.69 4.22
N ILE A 145 -1.22 8.48 3.44
CA ILE A 145 -0.01 9.15 3.89
C ILE A 145 -0.12 10.64 3.60
N TRP A 146 0.39 11.44 4.52
CA TRP A 146 0.56 12.86 4.34
C TRP A 146 1.81 13.32 5.06
N ASN A 147 2.46 14.32 4.48
CA ASN A 147 3.56 15.01 5.13
C ASN A 147 3.46 16.51 4.82
N GLU A 148 3.81 17.31 5.81
CA GLU A 148 3.88 18.76 5.73
C GLU A 148 5.26 19.19 6.23
N THR A 149 6.06 19.80 5.35
CA THR A 149 7.42 20.22 5.69
C THR A 149 7.79 21.45 4.86
N ASN A 150 8.25 22.53 5.50
CA ASN A 150 8.70 23.77 4.84
C ASN A 150 7.73 24.25 3.75
N ASP A 151 6.45 24.44 4.12
CA ASP A 151 5.34 24.87 3.25
C ASP A 151 5.01 23.93 2.08
N LYS A 152 5.58 22.72 2.06
CA LYS A 152 5.26 21.68 1.09
C LYS A 152 4.37 20.63 1.73
N VAL A 153 3.23 20.38 1.09
CA VAL A 153 2.30 19.32 1.47
C VAL A 153 2.33 18.24 0.41
N ILE A 154 2.47 16.99 0.85
CA ILE A 154 2.33 15.80 0.02
C ILE A 154 1.22 14.94 0.60
N THR A 155 0.31 14.49 -0.25
CA THR A 155 -0.73 13.51 0.11
C THR A 155 -0.70 12.33 -0.85
N GLY A 156 -1.06 11.16 -0.33
CA GLY A 156 -1.04 9.93 -1.09
C GLY A 156 -1.62 8.75 -0.34
N HIS A 157 -1.37 7.57 -0.90
CA HIS A 157 -1.64 6.29 -0.26
C HIS A 157 -0.50 5.33 -0.60
N ILE A 158 -0.34 4.33 0.26
CA ILE A 158 0.51 3.16 0.03
C ILE A 158 -0.42 1.96 -0.19
N ASP A 159 -0.32 1.32 -1.35
CA ASP A 159 -1.19 0.20 -1.74
C ASP A 159 -1.04 -0.99 -0.77
N LEU A 160 0.19 -1.33 -0.40
CA LEU A 160 0.54 -2.45 0.48
C LEU A 160 1.71 -2.07 1.38
N LEU A 161 1.58 -2.35 2.68
CA LEU A 161 2.67 -2.24 3.64
C LEU A 161 3.00 -3.61 4.24
N GLN A 162 4.26 -4.00 4.08
CA GLN A 162 4.84 -5.22 4.65
C GLN A 162 5.94 -4.86 5.67
N ILE A 163 6.15 -5.74 6.64
CA ILE A 163 7.29 -5.68 7.56
C ILE A 163 8.01 -7.02 7.48
N GLU A 164 9.27 -7.02 7.02
CA GLU A 164 10.12 -8.20 6.97
C GLU A 164 10.77 -8.46 8.34
#